data_AF-K1RAL3-F1
#
_entry.id   AF-K1RAL3-F1
#
_cell.length_a   1.000
_cell.length_b   1.000
_cell.length_c   1.000
_cell.angle_alpha   90.00
_cell.angle_beta   90.00
_cell.angle_gamma   90.00
#
_symmetry.space_group_name_H-M   'P 1'
#
loop_
_entity.id
_entity.type
_entity.pdbx_description
1 polymer ?
#
loop_
_entity_poly.entity_id
_entity_poly.type
_entity_poly.pdbx_seq_one_letter_code
_entity_poly.pdbx_strand_id
1 'polypeptide(L)'
;MPGGVVCILLIVISYLLKFLQSFSKVKTVIKAVEKSKILKADRNILQRLVIAYKAGRDVDLGRILKHELLPVPIAIADTSGSLKSGNKAVILDDVLRDVEVGVRVDNDNDSSALVIDGQASVQSFKTHGMKTFGDFADEFVSTVFRKGNAYSRIDVLFDRYRDLSIKSGTRTRRAKGKQPVRRVIENKEVPLPTNFSAFLSLNENKKDLAALLSEEIVLQAPTGKTIVTTGVFADEDGVKCNNDNIYLSGLKVSHEEADTRIVLHAIHCSQVSAIVISASDTDVLLLLVSFYSEINRRLWMVAVSSSKPKNIPIHAVVEKNFPSLDRRKHLVAFRALTGCDTTSFFYGISKKSALKVYRDNYELLEGLGEGDLTDQMIKDCEKFVYLVLIVLDESTAFNIEGYEKKENDLK
;
A
#
# COMPACT_ATOMS: atom_id res chain seq x y z
N MET A 1 -22.63 4.13 -8.35
CA MET A 1 -22.69 3.53 -7.00
C MET A 1 -21.32 3.62 -6.35
N PRO A 2 -21.02 4.64 -5.54
CA PRO A 2 -19.71 4.80 -4.91
C PRO A 2 -19.79 4.34 -3.44
N GLY A 3 -19.71 3.03 -3.24
CA GLY A 3 -19.72 2.41 -1.89
C GLY A 3 -18.88 1.14 -1.80
N GLY A 4 -18.45 0.57 -2.93
CA GLY A 4 -17.69 -0.68 -2.96
C GLY A 4 -16.33 -0.56 -2.27
N VAL A 5 -15.50 0.40 -2.67
CA VAL A 5 -14.05 0.38 -2.34
C VAL A 5 -13.75 0.63 -0.85
N VAL A 6 -14.60 1.38 -0.14
CA VAL A 6 -14.43 1.68 1.30
C VAL A 6 -14.91 0.51 2.18
N CYS A 7 -15.89 -0.26 1.73
CA CYS A 7 -16.30 -1.50 2.39
C CYS A 7 -15.20 -2.56 2.33
N ILE A 8 -14.47 -2.67 1.22
CA ILE A 8 -13.43 -3.71 1.01
C ILE A 8 -12.36 -3.69 2.09
N LEU A 9 -11.86 -2.53 2.50
CA LEU A 9 -10.71 -2.45 3.42
C LEU A 9 -11.10 -2.74 4.88
N LEU A 10 -12.29 -2.30 5.31
CA LEU A 10 -12.83 -2.58 6.65
C LEU A 10 -13.34 -4.01 6.78
N ILE A 11 -13.92 -4.55 5.70
CA ILE A 11 -14.31 -5.96 5.58
C ILE A 11 -13.04 -6.82 5.60
N VAL A 12 -12.03 -6.56 4.76
CA VAL A 12 -10.82 -7.41 4.77
C VAL A 12 -10.12 -7.45 6.14
N ILE A 13 -10.15 -6.39 6.95
CA ILE A 13 -9.52 -6.38 8.29
C ILE A 13 -10.39 -7.03 9.37
N SER A 14 -11.69 -6.69 9.42
CA SER A 14 -12.64 -7.32 10.36
C SER A 14 -12.81 -8.81 10.07
N TYR A 15 -12.73 -9.19 8.80
CA TYR A 15 -12.86 -10.57 8.35
C TYR A 15 -11.52 -11.32 8.33
N LEU A 16 -10.34 -10.68 8.18
CA LEU A 16 -9.08 -11.34 8.54
C LEU A 16 -9.10 -11.75 10.01
N LEU A 17 -9.61 -10.89 10.91
CA LEU A 17 -9.73 -11.20 12.34
C LEU A 17 -10.68 -12.38 12.63
N LYS A 18 -11.75 -12.57 11.84
CA LYS A 18 -12.62 -13.76 11.92
C LYS A 18 -11.99 -15.00 11.24
N PHE A 19 -11.39 -14.83 10.07
CA PHE A 19 -10.69 -15.84 9.27
C PHE A 19 -9.50 -16.46 10.02
N LEU A 20 -8.82 -15.67 10.86
CA LEU A 20 -7.69 -16.16 11.67
C LEU A 20 -8.10 -17.08 12.82
N GLN A 21 -9.39 -17.15 13.18
CA GLN A 21 -9.88 -18.14 14.14
C GLN A 21 -9.87 -19.57 13.57
N SER A 22 -9.69 -19.74 12.25
CA SER A 22 -9.75 -21.03 11.52
C SER A 22 -8.40 -21.74 11.35
N PHE A 23 -7.26 -21.06 11.58
CA PHE A 23 -5.94 -21.68 11.35
C PHE A 23 -5.54 -22.66 12.45
N SER A 24 -5.72 -23.95 12.16
CA SER A 24 -5.05 -25.04 12.88
C SER A 24 -3.88 -25.59 12.05
N LYS A 25 -2.69 -25.58 12.66
CA LYS A 25 -1.41 -26.15 12.23
C LYS A 25 -0.67 -25.44 11.07
N VAL A 26 0.25 -24.55 11.43
CA VAL A 26 1.42 -24.19 10.60
C VAL A 26 2.66 -24.09 11.50
N LYS A 27 3.76 -24.75 11.11
CA LYS A 27 5.05 -24.68 11.82
C LYS A 27 5.79 -23.39 11.46
N THR A 28 6.19 -22.64 12.47
CA THR A 28 6.81 -21.30 12.34
C THR A 28 8.31 -21.35 12.63
N VAL A 29 9.17 -20.88 11.70
CA VAL A 29 10.64 -20.80 11.90
C VAL A 29 11.05 -19.39 12.32
N ILE A 30 11.35 -19.22 13.61
CA ILE A 30 11.51 -17.90 14.25
C ILE A 30 12.96 -17.37 14.27
N LYS A 31 13.18 -16.05 14.13
CA LYS A 31 14.48 -15.36 14.39
C LYS A 31 14.92 -15.47 15.85
N ALA A 32 16.21 -15.72 16.12
CA ALA A 32 16.73 -16.23 17.40
C ALA A 32 16.34 -15.47 18.69
N VAL A 33 16.24 -14.14 18.69
CA VAL A 33 15.95 -13.33 19.91
C VAL A 33 14.44 -13.21 20.19
N GLU A 34 13.62 -13.08 19.15
CA GLU A 34 12.16 -13.12 19.29
C GLU A 34 11.67 -14.56 19.56
N LYS A 35 12.39 -15.54 19.01
CA LYS A 35 12.15 -16.98 19.23
C LYS A 35 12.17 -17.34 20.70
N SER A 36 13.15 -16.85 21.46
CA SER A 36 13.26 -17.19 22.89
C SER A 36 12.10 -16.62 23.71
N LYS A 37 11.63 -15.41 23.39
CA LYS A 37 10.46 -14.79 24.04
C LYS A 37 9.16 -15.52 23.71
N ILE A 38 8.97 -15.86 22.43
CA ILE A 38 7.80 -16.61 21.95
C ILE A 38 7.77 -18.00 22.57
N LEU A 39 8.88 -18.75 22.51
CA LEU A 39 8.99 -20.09 23.09
C LEU A 39 8.74 -20.07 24.60
N LYS A 40 9.22 -19.04 25.31
CA LYS A 40 8.98 -18.90 26.75
C LYS A 40 7.49 -18.62 27.04
N ALA A 41 6.83 -17.78 26.25
CA ALA A 41 5.42 -17.51 26.39
C ALA A 41 4.56 -18.75 26.09
N ASP A 42 4.82 -19.45 24.99
CA ASP A 42 4.15 -20.71 24.63
C ASP A 42 4.34 -21.78 25.71
N ARG A 43 5.58 -21.98 26.16
CA ARG A 43 5.89 -22.95 27.22
C ARG A 43 5.12 -22.62 28.50
N ASN A 44 5.04 -21.35 28.89
CA ASN A 44 4.32 -20.94 30.09
C ASN A 44 2.82 -21.22 29.97
N ILE A 45 2.23 -21.02 28.79
CA ILE A 45 0.79 -21.24 28.56
C ILE A 45 0.49 -22.74 28.50
N LEU A 46 1.30 -23.53 27.80
CA LEU A 46 1.22 -24.98 27.81
C LEU A 46 1.36 -25.55 29.23
N GLN A 47 2.32 -25.06 30.01
CA GLN A 47 2.50 -25.48 31.40
C GLN A 47 1.25 -25.18 32.23
N ARG A 48 0.64 -23.99 32.07
CA ARG A 48 -0.62 -23.64 32.76
C ARG A 48 -1.78 -24.52 32.36
N LEU A 49 -1.91 -24.85 31.07
CA LEU A 49 -2.95 -25.76 30.56
C LEU A 49 -2.79 -27.17 31.17
N VAL A 50 -1.56 -27.69 31.21
CA VAL A 50 -1.27 -28.99 31.84
C VAL A 50 -1.58 -28.97 33.34
N ILE A 51 -1.23 -27.89 34.05
CA ILE A 51 -1.54 -27.74 35.49
C ILE A 51 -3.06 -27.69 35.71
N ALA A 52 -3.79 -26.91 34.91
CA ALA A 52 -5.25 -26.80 35.01
C ALA A 52 -5.94 -28.15 34.76
N TYR A 53 -5.50 -28.88 33.73
CA TYR A 53 -5.96 -30.23 33.43
C TYR A 53 -5.68 -31.19 34.59
N LYS A 54 -4.45 -31.20 35.13
CA LYS A 54 -4.08 -32.02 36.31
C LYS A 54 -4.87 -31.66 37.57
N ALA A 55 -5.30 -30.41 37.71
CA ALA A 55 -6.12 -29.94 38.83
C ALA A 55 -7.62 -30.32 38.70
N GLY A 56 -7.98 -31.15 37.70
CA GLY A 56 -9.36 -31.59 37.49
C GLY A 56 -10.28 -30.55 36.86
N ARG A 57 -9.72 -29.48 36.27
CA ARG A 57 -10.53 -28.52 35.51
C ARG A 57 -10.91 -29.11 34.17
N ASP A 58 -12.13 -28.83 33.73
CA ASP A 58 -12.57 -29.15 32.39
C ASP A 58 -11.80 -28.28 31.37
N VAL A 59 -10.90 -28.92 30.61
CA VAL A 59 -10.03 -28.27 29.63
C VAL A 59 -10.12 -29.04 28.32
N ASP A 60 -10.79 -28.46 27.32
CA ASP A 60 -10.85 -29.01 25.97
C ASP A 60 -9.55 -28.74 25.21
N LEU A 61 -8.55 -29.60 25.45
CA LEU A 61 -7.26 -29.54 24.75
C LEU A 61 -7.42 -29.69 23.23
N GLY A 62 -8.41 -30.47 22.77
CA GLY A 62 -8.65 -30.70 21.35
C GLY A 62 -9.08 -29.43 20.62
N ARG A 63 -9.85 -28.57 21.28
CA ARG A 63 -10.20 -27.23 20.79
C ARG A 63 -9.06 -26.23 20.99
N ILE A 64 -8.43 -26.20 22.17
CA ILE A 64 -7.39 -25.21 22.50
C ILE A 64 -6.19 -25.32 21.56
N LEU A 65 -5.73 -26.54 21.29
CA LEU A 65 -4.56 -26.78 20.41
C LEU A 65 -4.86 -26.57 18.91
N LYS A 66 -6.09 -26.21 18.54
CA LYS A 66 -6.42 -25.75 17.18
C LYS A 66 -6.04 -24.29 16.96
N HIS A 67 -5.73 -23.53 18.00
CA HIS A 67 -5.42 -22.11 17.92
C HIS A 67 -4.00 -21.82 18.40
N GLU A 68 -3.42 -20.70 17.98
CA GLU A 68 -2.17 -20.22 18.55
C GLU A 68 -2.35 -19.92 20.04
N LEU A 69 -1.45 -20.42 20.88
CA LEU A 69 -1.53 -20.29 22.33
C LEU A 69 -0.98 -18.95 22.83
N LEU A 70 -0.56 -18.06 21.93
CA LEU A 70 0.05 -16.78 22.30
C LEU A 70 -1.01 -15.69 22.47
N PRO A 71 -0.71 -14.63 23.26
CA PRO A 71 -1.61 -13.48 23.41
C PRO A 71 -1.92 -12.74 22.10
N VAL A 72 -1.10 -12.96 21.08
CA VAL A 72 -1.21 -12.36 19.75
C VAL A 72 -0.93 -13.42 18.68
N PRO A 73 -1.63 -13.40 17.53
CA PRO A 73 -1.40 -14.35 16.45
C PRO A 73 -0.07 -14.04 15.75
N ILE A 74 1.01 -14.73 16.11
CA ILE A 74 2.36 -14.50 15.59
C ILE A 74 2.47 -14.82 14.10
N ALA A 75 1.52 -15.55 13.50
CA ALA A 75 1.42 -15.66 12.04
C ALA A 75 1.29 -14.30 11.34
N ILE A 76 0.64 -13.31 11.98
CA ILE A 76 0.33 -12.01 11.38
C ILE A 76 0.62 -10.80 12.29
N ALA A 77 1.01 -10.99 13.55
CA ALA A 77 1.38 -9.91 14.46
C ALA A 77 2.81 -10.11 14.97
N ASP A 78 3.51 -9.04 15.32
CA ASP A 78 4.72 -9.13 16.13
C ASP A 78 4.38 -9.28 17.63
N THR A 79 5.39 -9.46 18.47
CA THR A 79 5.19 -9.64 19.91
C THR A 79 4.64 -8.40 20.63
N SER A 80 4.60 -7.24 19.96
CA SER A 80 3.97 -6.02 20.48
C SER A 80 2.48 -5.92 20.13
N GLY A 81 1.96 -6.87 19.33
CA GLY A 81 0.60 -6.82 18.80
C GLY A 81 0.47 -5.95 17.55
N SER A 82 1.57 -5.45 16.99
CA SER A 82 1.56 -4.68 15.74
C SER A 82 1.53 -5.61 14.53
N LEU A 83 0.90 -5.17 13.43
CA LEU A 83 0.91 -5.92 12.17
C LEU A 83 2.33 -6.04 11.62
N LYS A 84 2.66 -7.21 11.07
CA LYS A 84 3.95 -7.44 10.44
C LYS A 84 4.13 -6.58 9.21
N SER A 85 5.38 -6.18 8.99
CA SER A 85 5.81 -5.50 7.77
C SER A 85 6.66 -6.43 6.92
N GLY A 86 6.64 -6.20 5.61
CA GLY A 86 7.50 -6.86 4.65
C GLY A 86 7.98 -5.88 3.58
N ASN A 87 8.95 -6.33 2.79
CA ASN A 87 9.45 -5.55 1.67
C ASN A 87 8.59 -5.81 0.43
N LYS A 88 7.71 -4.87 0.07
CA LYS A 88 6.85 -4.97 -1.13
C LYS A 88 7.66 -4.89 -2.42
N ALA A 89 8.74 -4.11 -2.43
CA ALA A 89 9.53 -3.84 -3.63
C ALA A 89 10.20 -5.10 -4.22
N VAL A 90 10.28 -6.20 -3.46
CA VAL A 90 10.83 -7.49 -3.94
C VAL A 90 10.02 -8.12 -5.07
N ILE A 91 8.78 -7.70 -5.29
CA ILE A 91 7.97 -8.22 -6.41
C ILE A 91 8.20 -7.46 -7.71
N LEU A 92 8.88 -6.30 -7.68
CA LEU A 92 9.07 -5.46 -8.86
C LEU A 92 9.77 -6.25 -9.97
N ASP A 93 10.83 -6.98 -9.65
CA ASP A 93 11.56 -7.79 -10.64
C ASP A 93 10.69 -8.89 -11.26
N ASP A 94 9.74 -9.44 -10.51
CA ASP A 94 8.83 -10.48 -10.99
C ASP A 94 7.66 -9.92 -11.80
N VAL A 95 7.15 -8.73 -11.44
CA VAL A 95 6.08 -8.01 -12.15
C VAL A 95 6.59 -7.38 -13.44
N LEU A 96 7.83 -6.89 -13.44
CA LEU A 96 8.47 -6.22 -14.57
C LEU A 96 9.35 -7.18 -15.39
N ARG A 97 9.27 -8.49 -15.13
CA ARG A 97 10.10 -9.49 -15.78
C ARG A 97 10.00 -9.37 -17.30
N ASP A 98 11.14 -9.35 -17.95
CA ASP A 98 11.29 -9.25 -19.41
C ASP A 98 10.64 -7.99 -20.03
N VAL A 99 10.27 -6.99 -19.25
CA VAL A 99 9.78 -5.70 -19.75
C VAL A 99 10.94 -4.73 -19.79
N GLU A 100 11.09 -4.01 -20.91
CA GLU A 100 12.08 -2.95 -21.02
C GLU A 100 11.66 -1.74 -20.18
N VAL A 101 12.48 -1.37 -19.20
CA VAL A 101 12.25 -0.25 -18.28
C VAL A 101 13.29 0.83 -18.51
N GLY A 102 12.91 2.08 -18.31
CA GLY A 102 13.79 3.24 -18.56
C GLY A 102 13.75 3.72 -20.01
N VAL A 103 12.83 3.19 -20.81
CA VAL A 103 12.49 3.70 -22.13
C VAL A 103 12.00 5.14 -22.01
N ARG A 104 12.26 5.96 -23.05
CA ARG A 104 11.71 7.30 -23.12
C ARG A 104 10.18 7.22 -23.12
N VAL A 105 9.55 8.03 -22.29
CA VAL A 105 8.09 8.16 -22.30
C VAL A 105 7.69 8.75 -23.64
N ASP A 106 6.86 8.01 -24.37
CA ASP A 106 6.20 8.50 -25.58
C ASP A 106 4.95 9.29 -25.16
N ASN A 107 5.13 10.60 -25.02
CA ASN A 107 4.05 11.54 -24.77
C ASN A 107 3.86 12.45 -25.99
N ASP A 108 2.63 12.52 -26.48
CA ASP A 108 2.26 13.51 -27.47
C ASP A 108 1.98 14.83 -26.73
N ASN A 109 2.77 15.85 -27.05
CA ASN A 109 2.60 17.18 -26.47
C ASN A 109 1.20 17.66 -26.88
N ASP A 110 0.37 18.01 -25.90
CA ASP A 110 -1.04 18.45 -26.03
C ASP A 110 -2.12 17.36 -25.97
N SER A 111 -1.78 16.07 -26.14
CA SER A 111 -2.74 14.95 -25.98
C SER A 111 -2.34 13.98 -24.87
N SER A 112 -1.63 14.46 -23.85
CA SER A 112 -1.16 13.65 -22.72
C SER A 112 -1.50 14.28 -21.37
N ALA A 113 -1.76 13.43 -20.36
CA ALA A 113 -1.99 13.84 -18.98
C ALA A 113 -0.87 13.37 -18.05
N LEU A 114 -0.51 14.21 -17.07
CA LEU A 114 0.41 13.89 -15.98
C LEU A 114 -0.35 13.83 -14.66
N VAL A 115 -0.33 12.68 -13.99
CA VAL A 115 -0.95 12.48 -12.67
C VAL A 115 0.15 12.28 -11.64
N ILE A 116 0.17 13.06 -10.57
CA ILE A 116 1.28 13.13 -9.62
C ILE A 116 0.81 12.73 -8.23
N ASP A 117 1.53 11.80 -7.61
CA ASP A 117 1.50 11.60 -6.16
C ASP A 117 2.15 12.82 -5.48
N GLY A 118 1.31 13.79 -5.12
CA GLY A 118 1.71 15.03 -4.47
C GLY A 118 2.29 14.78 -3.08
N GLN A 119 1.75 13.80 -2.34
CA GLN A 119 2.23 13.48 -1.00
C GLN A 119 3.64 12.86 -1.02
N ALA A 120 3.95 12.02 -2.00
CA ALA A 120 5.31 11.53 -2.23
C ALA A 120 6.24 12.64 -2.72
N SER A 121 5.73 13.54 -3.58
CA SER A 121 6.49 14.69 -4.08
C SER A 121 6.95 15.60 -2.95
N VAL A 122 6.03 15.98 -2.04
CA VAL A 122 6.34 16.76 -0.83
C VAL A 122 7.38 16.08 0.06
N GLN A 123 7.28 14.77 0.25
CA GLN A 123 8.24 14.01 1.08
C GLN A 123 9.65 13.97 0.49
N SER A 124 9.76 14.02 -0.83
CA SER A 124 11.05 13.98 -1.54
C SER A 124 11.65 15.36 -1.81
N PHE A 125 10.90 16.44 -1.53
CA PHE A 125 11.27 17.80 -1.88
C PHE A 125 12.42 18.31 -1.01
N LYS A 126 13.39 18.99 -1.63
CA LYS A 126 14.51 19.60 -0.92
C LYS A 126 14.12 21.02 -0.54
N THR A 127 14.33 21.38 0.73
CA THR A 127 13.97 22.70 1.27
C THR A 127 15.17 23.65 1.38
N HIS A 128 16.31 23.32 0.76
CA HIS A 128 17.53 24.11 0.92
C HIS A 128 17.40 25.47 0.23
N GLY A 129 17.73 26.55 0.94
CA GLY A 129 17.63 27.92 0.43
C GLY A 129 16.26 28.58 0.59
N MET A 130 15.23 27.82 0.98
CA MET A 130 13.88 28.34 1.25
C MET A 130 13.77 28.81 2.69
N LYS A 131 13.10 29.95 2.92
CA LYS A 131 12.91 30.53 4.24
C LYS A 131 11.48 30.37 4.73
N THR A 132 10.49 30.45 3.85
CA THR A 132 9.06 30.44 4.19
C THR A 132 8.30 29.31 3.48
N PHE A 133 7.08 29.03 3.95
CA PHE A 133 6.18 28.11 3.25
C PHE A 133 5.74 28.66 1.88
N GLY A 134 5.76 29.99 1.69
CA GLY A 134 5.60 30.64 0.40
C GLY A 134 6.71 30.26 -0.58
N ASP A 135 7.97 30.38 -0.16
CA ASP A 135 9.13 29.97 -0.99
C ASP A 135 9.02 28.49 -1.38
N PHE A 136 8.58 27.64 -0.43
CA PHE A 136 8.36 26.23 -0.69
C PHE A 136 7.25 25.99 -1.72
N ALA A 137 6.11 26.67 -1.57
CA ALA A 137 4.98 26.54 -2.47
C ALA A 137 5.34 26.98 -3.89
N ASP A 138 6.03 28.11 -4.04
CA ASP A 138 6.43 28.64 -5.34
C ASP A 138 7.42 27.70 -6.05
N GLU A 139 8.42 27.16 -5.35
CA GLU A 139 9.34 26.17 -5.94
C GLU A 139 8.66 24.83 -6.25
N PHE A 140 7.72 24.39 -5.40
CA PHE A 140 6.93 23.18 -5.65
C PHE A 140 6.08 23.32 -6.92
N VAL A 141 5.33 24.41 -7.04
CA VAL A 141 4.49 24.72 -8.20
C VAL A 141 5.33 24.85 -9.47
N SER A 142 6.42 25.62 -9.41
CA SER A 142 7.39 25.75 -10.51
C SER A 142 7.93 24.39 -10.96
N THR A 143 8.30 23.53 -10.02
CA THR A 143 8.78 22.18 -10.32
C THR A 143 7.70 21.31 -10.98
N VAL A 144 6.46 21.37 -10.49
CA VAL A 144 5.34 20.62 -11.08
C VAL A 144 5.07 21.08 -12.51
N PHE A 145 4.99 22.39 -12.76
CA PHE A 145 4.73 22.91 -14.11
C PHE A 145 5.88 22.68 -15.08
N ARG A 146 7.14 22.75 -14.61
CA ARG A 146 8.30 22.36 -15.42
C ARG A 146 8.22 20.90 -15.83
N LYS A 147 7.86 20.00 -14.91
CA LYS A 147 7.66 18.57 -15.19
C LYS A 147 6.45 18.33 -16.11
N GLY A 148 5.40 19.12 -15.93
CA GLY A 148 4.13 19.06 -16.63
C GLY A 148 4.07 19.85 -17.95
N ASN A 149 5.16 20.49 -18.39
CA ASN A 149 5.13 21.42 -19.52
C ASN A 149 4.64 20.75 -20.83
N ALA A 150 4.97 19.48 -21.02
CA ALA A 150 4.57 18.67 -22.17
C ALA A 150 3.12 18.13 -22.12
N TYR A 151 2.37 18.39 -21.04
CA TYR A 151 1.06 17.78 -20.81
C TYR A 151 -0.05 18.83 -20.84
N SER A 152 -1.16 18.54 -21.50
CA SER A 152 -2.32 19.44 -21.54
C SER A 152 -3.11 19.42 -20.22
N ARG A 153 -2.97 18.34 -19.45
CA ARG A 153 -3.58 18.17 -18.14
C ARG A 153 -2.59 17.69 -17.09
N ILE A 154 -2.64 18.29 -15.90
CA ILE A 154 -1.82 17.93 -14.75
C ILE A 154 -2.73 17.74 -13.53
N ASP A 155 -2.71 16.54 -12.96
CA ASP A 155 -3.46 16.19 -11.77
C ASP A 155 -2.49 15.98 -10.61
N VAL A 156 -2.67 16.68 -9.49
CA VAL A 156 -1.82 16.55 -8.28
C VAL A 156 -2.64 16.09 -7.09
N LEU A 157 -2.27 14.95 -6.51
CA LEU A 157 -3.07 14.30 -5.48
C LEU A 157 -2.33 14.27 -4.14
N PHE A 158 -2.96 14.77 -3.09
CA PHE A 158 -2.43 14.74 -1.72
C PHE A 158 -3.21 13.78 -0.84
N ASP A 159 -2.60 13.20 0.20
CA ASP A 159 -3.31 12.36 1.17
C ASP A 159 -4.29 13.18 2.03
N ARG A 160 -5.37 12.53 2.47
CA ARG A 160 -6.27 13.02 3.52
C ARG A 160 -5.83 12.50 4.88
N TYR A 161 -6.11 13.29 5.91
CA TYR A 161 -5.76 12.97 7.30
C TYR A 161 -7.03 12.99 8.14
N ARG A 162 -7.55 11.78 8.44
CA ARG A 162 -8.70 11.56 9.34
C ARG A 162 -8.22 11.12 10.72
N ASP A 163 -8.94 11.50 11.76
CA ASP A 163 -8.64 11.12 13.14
C ASP A 163 -8.83 9.61 13.36
N LEU A 164 -9.96 9.07 12.89
CA LEU A 164 -10.24 7.63 12.88
C LEU A 164 -9.85 7.05 11.52
N SER A 165 -8.59 6.65 11.39
CA SER A 165 -8.06 6.03 10.17
C SER A 165 -7.46 4.65 10.45
N ILE A 166 -7.73 3.71 9.54
CA ILE A 166 -7.10 2.38 9.52
C ILE A 166 -5.57 2.51 9.29
N LYS A 167 -5.12 3.62 8.68
CA LYS A 167 -3.70 3.91 8.45
C LYS A 167 -3.00 4.54 9.65
N SER A 168 -3.70 4.85 10.74
CA SER A 168 -3.13 5.42 11.96
C SER A 168 -1.94 4.59 12.48
N GLY A 169 -2.07 3.27 12.57
CA GLY A 169 -0.99 2.38 13.00
C GLY A 169 0.27 2.48 12.13
N THR A 170 0.10 2.53 10.80
CA THR A 170 1.21 2.68 9.86
C THR A 170 1.87 4.05 9.95
N ARG A 171 1.09 5.12 10.19
CA ARG A 171 1.60 6.48 10.41
C ARG A 171 2.43 6.55 11.70
N THR A 172 1.92 5.99 12.80
CA THR A 172 2.65 5.90 14.08
C THR A 172 3.98 5.16 13.92
N ARG A 173 3.99 4.03 13.19
CA ARG A 173 5.23 3.28 12.89
C ARG A 173 6.24 4.12 12.10
N ARG A 174 5.78 4.90 11.11
CA ARG A 174 6.65 5.78 10.30
C ARG A 174 7.21 6.96 11.11
N ALA A 175 6.48 7.46 12.11
CA ALA A 175 6.93 8.56 12.97
C ALA A 175 8.12 8.19 13.88
N LYS A 176 8.38 6.88 14.11
CA LYS A 176 9.51 6.36 14.91
C LYS A 176 9.65 7.02 16.29
N GLY A 177 8.54 7.38 16.93
CA GLY A 177 8.54 8.01 18.26
C GLY A 177 9.07 9.44 18.31
N LYS A 178 9.24 10.12 17.16
CA LYS A 178 9.49 11.56 17.15
C LYS A 178 8.29 12.29 17.78
N GLN A 179 8.56 13.32 18.58
CA GLN A 179 7.57 14.29 19.06
C GLN A 179 7.59 15.49 18.10
N PRO A 180 6.80 15.48 17.01
CA PRO A 180 6.76 16.61 16.11
C PRO A 180 6.09 17.81 16.77
N VAL A 181 6.60 19.00 16.47
CA VAL A 181 5.97 20.25 16.87
C VAL A 181 4.92 20.62 15.83
N ARG A 182 3.69 20.90 16.28
CA ARG A 182 2.66 21.47 15.41
C ARG A 182 3.09 22.87 14.97
N ARG A 183 3.01 23.12 13.66
CA ARG A 183 3.31 24.43 13.09
C ARG A 183 2.17 24.77 12.14
N VAL A 184 1.30 25.67 12.57
CA VAL A 184 0.15 26.12 11.81
C VAL A 184 0.63 26.98 10.65
N ILE A 185 0.14 26.72 9.45
CA ILE A 185 0.44 27.50 8.25
C ILE A 185 -0.72 28.46 8.02
N GLU A 186 -0.65 29.62 8.65
CA GLU A 186 -1.70 30.65 8.54
C GLU A 186 -1.57 31.48 7.26
N ASN A 187 -0.35 31.60 6.72
CA ASN A 187 -0.04 32.35 5.50
C ASN A 187 1.29 31.90 4.86
N LYS A 188 1.65 32.51 3.73
CA LYS A 188 2.88 32.19 2.97
C LYS A 188 4.14 32.64 3.69
N GLU A 189 4.07 33.63 4.58
CA GLU A 189 5.20 34.20 5.29
C GLU A 189 5.69 33.35 6.46
N VAL A 190 4.89 32.35 6.89
CA VAL A 190 5.26 31.44 7.98
C VAL A 190 6.62 30.79 7.67
N PRO A 191 7.63 30.89 8.57
CA PRO A 191 8.95 30.36 8.29
C PRO A 191 8.92 28.83 8.21
N LEU A 192 9.78 28.24 7.38
CA LEU A 192 9.94 26.78 7.32
C LEU A 192 10.56 26.24 8.61
N PRO A 193 10.20 25.01 9.00
CA PRO A 193 10.85 24.31 10.10
C PRO A 193 12.28 23.92 9.72
N THR A 194 13.21 24.04 10.67
CA THR A 194 14.61 23.60 10.48
C THR A 194 14.73 22.11 10.19
N ASN A 195 13.82 21.30 10.75
CA ASN A 195 13.72 19.86 10.47
C ASN A 195 12.41 19.53 9.75
N PHE A 196 12.42 19.66 8.43
CA PHE A 196 11.25 19.38 7.59
C PHE A 196 10.75 17.94 7.68
N SER A 197 11.66 16.96 7.81
CA SER A 197 11.28 15.55 8.00
C SER A 197 10.52 15.31 9.30
N ALA A 198 10.91 15.97 10.39
CA ALA A 198 10.16 15.91 11.65
C ALA A 198 8.81 16.63 11.55
N PHE A 199 8.75 17.79 10.89
CA PHE A 199 7.50 18.49 10.61
C PHE A 199 6.50 17.58 9.86
N LEU A 200 6.95 16.91 8.81
CA LEU A 200 6.18 15.91 8.05
C LEU A 200 5.94 14.59 8.82
N SER A 201 6.18 14.50 10.12
CA SER A 201 5.75 13.32 10.90
C SER A 201 4.40 13.53 11.59
N LEU A 202 3.93 14.78 11.69
CA LEU A 202 2.60 15.12 12.22
C LEU A 202 1.58 15.22 11.08
N ASN A 203 0.42 14.59 11.23
CA ASN A 203 -0.59 14.54 10.18
C ASN A 203 -1.18 15.91 9.88
N GLU A 204 -1.36 16.71 10.91
CA GLU A 204 -1.97 18.02 10.82
C GLU A 204 -1.04 19.03 10.13
N ASN A 205 0.27 18.91 10.33
CA ASN A 205 1.27 19.66 9.56
C ASN A 205 1.20 19.31 8.07
N LYS A 206 1.04 18.03 7.73
CA LYS A 206 0.89 17.60 6.33
C LYS A 206 -0.42 18.10 5.73
N LYS A 207 -1.51 18.07 6.50
CA LYS A 207 -2.81 18.60 6.12
C LYS A 207 -2.68 20.08 5.76
N ASP A 208 -2.19 20.91 6.67
CA ASP A 208 -2.05 22.36 6.43
C ASP A 208 -1.17 22.64 5.19
N LEU A 209 -0.05 21.92 5.04
CA LEU A 209 0.83 22.08 3.89
C LEU A 209 0.15 21.69 2.56
N ALA A 210 -0.51 20.54 2.52
CA ALA A 210 -1.18 20.09 1.31
C ALA A 210 -2.39 20.98 0.95
N ALA A 211 -3.05 21.60 1.93
CA ALA A 211 -4.07 22.63 1.67
C ALA A 211 -3.46 23.83 0.94
N LEU A 212 -2.38 24.42 1.48
CA LEU A 212 -1.66 25.52 0.85
C LEU A 212 -1.24 25.18 -0.59
N LEU A 213 -0.58 24.04 -0.79
CA LEU A 213 -0.09 23.63 -2.11
C LEU A 213 -1.21 23.39 -3.12
N SER A 214 -2.35 22.86 -2.65
CA SER A 214 -3.52 22.63 -3.51
C SER A 214 -4.15 23.93 -3.98
N GLU A 215 -4.08 25.00 -3.20
CA GLU A 215 -4.58 26.32 -3.60
C GLU A 215 -3.61 26.99 -4.57
N GLU A 216 -2.33 27.05 -4.21
CA GLU A 216 -1.30 27.69 -5.03
C GLU A 216 -1.18 27.07 -6.42
N ILE A 217 -1.27 25.74 -6.55
CA ILE A 217 -1.13 25.08 -7.85
C ILE A 217 -2.30 25.38 -8.81
N VAL A 218 -3.50 25.64 -8.30
CA VAL A 218 -4.65 26.01 -9.14
C VAL A 218 -4.59 27.51 -9.47
N LEU A 219 -4.22 28.35 -8.49
CA LEU A 219 -4.10 29.79 -8.67
C LEU A 219 -3.03 30.17 -9.69
N GLN A 220 -1.91 29.46 -9.70
CA GLN A 220 -0.78 29.72 -10.60
C GLN A 220 -0.85 28.93 -11.92
N ALA A 221 -2.00 28.33 -12.24
CA ALA A 221 -2.15 27.47 -13.41
C ALA A 221 -1.75 28.18 -14.73
N PRO A 222 -0.85 27.60 -15.55
CA PRO A 222 -0.46 28.20 -16.82
C PRO A 222 -1.63 28.26 -17.81
N THR A 223 -1.65 29.30 -18.65
CA THR A 223 -2.65 29.44 -19.73
C THR A 223 -2.65 28.21 -20.64
N GLY A 224 -3.84 27.72 -20.98
CA GLY A 224 -4.03 26.57 -21.87
C GLY A 224 -3.81 25.20 -21.22
N LYS A 225 -3.46 25.14 -19.93
CA LYS A 225 -3.35 23.87 -19.19
C LYS A 225 -4.53 23.67 -18.24
N THR A 226 -4.97 22.43 -18.13
CA THR A 226 -5.90 21.99 -17.10
C THR A 226 -5.13 21.48 -15.90
N ILE A 227 -5.42 22.04 -14.73
CA ILE A 227 -4.85 21.62 -13.45
C ILE A 227 -5.99 21.10 -12.57
N VAL A 228 -5.87 19.86 -12.09
CA VAL A 228 -6.80 19.26 -11.12
C VAL A 228 -6.05 18.92 -9.85
N THR A 229 -6.64 19.17 -8.69
CA THR A 229 -6.06 18.76 -7.40
C THR A 229 -7.11 18.17 -6.47
N THR A 230 -6.68 17.19 -5.68
CA THR A 230 -7.51 16.51 -4.68
C THR A 230 -6.76 16.28 -3.38
N GLY A 231 -7.52 16.21 -2.29
CA GLY A 231 -7.04 15.57 -1.08
C GLY A 231 -6.97 16.41 0.18
N VAL A 232 -7.09 17.75 0.13
CA VAL A 232 -7.14 18.56 1.36
C VAL A 232 -7.94 19.85 1.16
N PHE A 233 -9.27 19.74 1.17
CA PHE A 233 -10.17 20.89 1.19
C PHE A 233 -11.13 20.82 2.38
N ALA A 234 -11.80 21.95 2.67
CA ALA A 234 -12.82 22.02 3.71
C ALA A 234 -13.98 21.04 3.43
N ASP A 235 -14.36 20.90 2.17
CA ASP A 235 -15.16 19.77 1.70
C ASP A 235 -14.24 18.55 1.58
N GLU A 236 -14.50 17.51 2.37
CA GLU A 236 -13.66 16.31 2.37
C GLU A 236 -13.55 15.72 0.96
N ASP A 237 -14.64 15.66 0.21
CA ASP A 237 -14.68 15.10 -1.16
C ASP A 237 -14.40 16.13 -2.24
N GLY A 238 -13.92 17.31 -1.85
CA GLY A 238 -13.60 18.41 -2.73
C GLY A 238 -12.55 18.04 -3.78
N VAL A 239 -12.76 18.57 -4.97
CA VAL A 239 -11.83 18.56 -6.10
C VAL A 239 -11.77 19.99 -6.62
N LYS A 240 -10.58 20.56 -6.74
CA LYS A 240 -10.41 21.87 -7.37
C LYS A 240 -9.84 21.71 -8.77
N CYS A 241 -10.29 22.55 -9.68
CA CYS A 241 -9.83 22.63 -11.05
C CYS A 241 -9.75 24.11 -11.46
N ASN A 242 -8.79 24.48 -12.30
CA ASN A 242 -8.74 25.83 -12.89
C ASN A 242 -9.67 25.97 -14.11
N ASN A 243 -10.32 24.89 -14.54
CA ASN A 243 -11.16 24.81 -15.73
C ASN A 243 -12.56 24.31 -15.38
N ASP A 244 -13.55 25.20 -15.42
CA ASP A 244 -14.94 24.92 -15.06
C ASP A 244 -15.67 24.01 -16.07
N ASN A 245 -15.11 23.81 -17.27
CA ASN A 245 -15.72 22.96 -18.30
C ASN A 245 -15.52 21.45 -18.04
N ILE A 246 -14.75 21.09 -17.01
CA ILE A 246 -14.45 19.70 -16.70
C ILE A 246 -15.43 19.17 -15.68
N TYR A 247 -16.08 18.06 -16.02
CA TYR A 247 -17.00 17.39 -15.11
C TYR A 247 -16.23 16.59 -14.05
N LEU A 248 -16.22 17.08 -12.81
CA LEU A 248 -15.40 16.53 -11.71
C LEU A 248 -16.14 15.55 -10.80
N SER A 249 -17.44 15.27 -11.01
CA SER A 249 -18.22 14.49 -10.03
C SER A 249 -17.67 13.08 -9.80
N GLY A 250 -17.09 12.45 -10.84
CA GLY A 250 -16.43 11.14 -10.74
C GLY A 250 -15.13 11.14 -9.93
N LEU A 251 -14.58 12.32 -9.61
CA LEU A 251 -13.38 12.48 -8.79
C LEU A 251 -13.69 12.85 -7.34
N LYS A 252 -14.96 13.17 -7.02
CA LYS A 252 -15.42 13.44 -5.66
C LYS A 252 -15.64 12.11 -4.93
N VAL A 253 -14.59 11.61 -4.29
CA VAL A 253 -14.60 10.32 -3.58
C VAL A 253 -14.02 10.45 -2.18
N SER A 254 -14.47 9.56 -1.28
CA SER A 254 -14.08 9.53 0.14
C SER A 254 -12.79 8.77 0.44
N HIS A 255 -12.03 8.41 -0.60
CA HIS A 255 -10.73 7.73 -0.46
C HIS A 255 -9.80 8.60 0.37
N GLU A 256 -9.03 8.00 1.27
CA GLU A 256 -8.08 8.74 2.11
C GLU A 256 -6.75 9.01 1.37
N GLU A 257 -6.26 8.05 0.59
CA GLU A 257 -4.88 8.08 0.08
C GLU A 257 -4.75 8.41 -1.41
N ALA A 258 -3.65 9.08 -1.77
CA ALA A 258 -3.37 9.47 -3.14
C ALA A 258 -3.16 8.25 -4.05
N ASP A 259 -2.56 7.17 -3.54
CA ASP A 259 -2.29 5.93 -4.28
C ASP A 259 -3.55 5.32 -4.92
N THR A 260 -4.66 5.28 -4.17
CA THR A 260 -5.95 4.76 -4.64
C THR A 260 -6.68 5.77 -5.54
N ARG A 261 -6.56 7.08 -5.26
CA ARG A 261 -7.19 8.11 -6.12
C ARG A 261 -6.51 8.25 -7.47
N ILE A 262 -5.21 7.96 -7.58
CA ILE A 262 -4.46 8.00 -8.84
C ILE A 262 -5.15 7.18 -9.93
N VAL A 263 -5.72 6.02 -9.60
CA VAL A 263 -6.45 5.18 -10.56
C VAL A 263 -7.69 5.89 -11.10
N LEU A 264 -8.48 6.53 -10.23
CA LEU A 264 -9.68 7.27 -10.62
C LEU A 264 -9.33 8.45 -11.53
N HIS A 265 -8.26 9.18 -11.21
CA HIS A 265 -7.76 10.26 -12.04
C HIS A 265 -7.25 9.74 -13.40
N ALA A 266 -6.56 8.59 -13.43
CA ALA A 266 -6.14 7.96 -14.68
C ALA A 266 -7.34 7.58 -15.56
N ILE A 267 -8.39 6.97 -14.99
CA ILE A 267 -9.63 6.64 -15.69
C ILE A 267 -10.32 7.91 -16.20
N HIS A 268 -10.38 8.97 -15.38
CA HIS A 268 -10.98 10.26 -15.77
C HIS A 268 -10.18 10.97 -16.86
N CYS A 269 -8.87 10.75 -16.92
CA CYS A 269 -7.99 11.24 -17.99
C CYS A 269 -8.08 10.39 -19.27
N SER A 270 -8.84 9.29 -19.31
CA SER A 270 -8.84 8.34 -20.46
C SER A 270 -9.22 8.94 -21.81
N GLN A 271 -9.67 10.20 -21.90
CA GLN A 271 -9.88 10.88 -23.19
C GLN A 271 -8.57 11.30 -23.87
N VAL A 272 -7.43 11.31 -23.15
CA VAL A 272 -6.12 11.65 -23.71
C VAL A 272 -5.43 10.43 -24.35
N SER A 273 -4.42 10.66 -25.19
CA SER A 273 -3.67 9.60 -25.89
C SER A 273 -2.67 8.85 -25.00
N ALA A 274 -2.10 9.51 -23.99
CA ALA A 274 -1.14 8.91 -23.06
C ALA A 274 -1.27 9.49 -21.64
N ILE A 275 -1.10 8.65 -20.64
CA ILE A 275 -1.19 9.01 -19.23
C ILE A 275 0.12 8.63 -18.55
N VAL A 276 0.70 9.60 -17.84
CA VAL A 276 1.95 9.41 -17.10
C VAL A 276 1.66 9.59 -15.61
N ILE A 277 1.93 8.55 -14.84
CA ILE A 277 1.76 8.54 -13.39
C ILE A 277 3.11 8.76 -12.73
N SER A 278 3.29 9.89 -12.07
CA SER A 278 4.46 10.18 -11.24
C SER A 278 4.25 9.65 -9.83
N ALA A 279 4.65 8.40 -9.60
CA ALA A 279 4.56 7.69 -8.33
C ALA A 279 5.72 6.69 -8.18
N SER A 280 6.09 6.36 -6.94
CA SER A 280 7.19 5.41 -6.66
C SER A 280 6.74 4.18 -5.85
N ASP A 281 5.50 4.13 -5.37
CA ASP A 281 5.02 3.02 -4.54
C ASP A 281 4.67 1.79 -5.40
N THR A 282 5.12 0.61 -4.96
CA THR A 282 4.79 -0.67 -5.60
C THR A 282 3.28 -0.96 -5.55
N ASP A 283 2.57 -0.44 -4.55
CA ASP A 283 1.12 -0.57 -4.49
C ASP A 283 0.43 0.16 -5.64
N VAL A 284 0.92 1.34 -6.04
CA VAL A 284 0.42 2.07 -7.22
C VAL A 284 0.64 1.25 -8.48
N LEU A 285 1.81 0.63 -8.65
CA LEU A 285 2.08 -0.25 -9.80
C LEU A 285 1.04 -1.38 -9.90
N LEU A 286 0.77 -2.09 -8.79
CA LEU A 286 -0.22 -3.17 -8.77
C LEU A 286 -1.64 -2.67 -9.07
N LEU A 287 -2.01 -1.51 -8.55
CA LEU A 287 -3.30 -0.88 -8.83
C LEU A 287 -3.43 -0.51 -10.31
N LEU A 288 -2.41 0.10 -10.92
CA LEU A 288 -2.43 0.46 -12.34
C LEU A 288 -2.51 -0.76 -13.25
N VAL A 289 -1.85 -1.87 -12.90
CA VAL A 289 -1.98 -3.14 -13.64
C VAL A 289 -3.39 -3.71 -13.46
N SER A 290 -3.94 -3.71 -12.24
CA SER A 290 -5.28 -4.25 -11.97
C SER A 290 -6.38 -3.54 -12.75
N PHE A 291 -6.33 -2.20 -12.81
CA PHE A 291 -7.35 -1.35 -13.42
C PHE A 291 -6.98 -0.87 -14.83
N TYR A 292 -6.03 -1.55 -15.49
CA TYR A 292 -5.59 -1.16 -16.82
C TYR A 292 -6.71 -1.28 -17.86
N SER A 293 -7.66 -2.20 -17.70
CA SER A 293 -8.82 -2.37 -18.59
C SER A 293 -9.72 -1.13 -18.64
N GLU A 294 -9.88 -0.46 -17.52
CA GLU A 294 -10.71 0.72 -17.34
C GLU A 294 -10.00 1.98 -17.82
N ILE A 295 -8.67 2.02 -17.69
CA ILE A 295 -7.83 3.11 -18.18
C ILE A 295 -7.65 2.99 -19.71
N ASN A 296 -7.26 1.81 -20.19
CA ASN A 296 -7.06 1.41 -21.58
C ASN A 296 -6.37 2.46 -22.47
N ARG A 297 -5.23 2.98 -22.02
CA ARG A 297 -4.41 3.96 -22.74
C ARG A 297 -2.92 3.63 -22.66
N ARG A 298 -2.10 4.34 -23.43
CA ARG A 298 -0.64 4.34 -23.24
C ARG A 298 -0.33 4.87 -21.85
N LEU A 299 -0.15 3.95 -20.90
CA LEU A 299 0.03 4.25 -19.49
C LEU A 299 1.48 4.00 -19.09
N TRP A 300 2.05 5.00 -18.42
CA TRP A 300 3.41 4.97 -17.91
C TRP A 300 3.40 5.26 -16.41
N MET A 301 4.28 4.59 -15.66
CA MET A 301 4.60 4.97 -14.30
C MET A 301 6.05 5.42 -14.24
N VAL A 302 6.29 6.60 -13.69
CA VAL A 302 7.61 7.22 -13.57
C VAL A 302 7.87 7.56 -12.11
N ALA A 303 9.10 7.33 -11.65
CA ALA A 303 9.47 7.66 -10.28
C ALA A 303 9.33 9.17 -10.01
N VAL A 304 8.91 9.52 -8.79
CA VAL A 304 8.70 10.91 -8.38
C VAL A 304 10.01 11.71 -8.42
N SER A 305 11.11 11.10 -7.97
CA SER A 305 12.45 11.67 -7.94
C SER A 305 13.48 10.57 -8.22
N SER A 306 14.02 10.54 -9.43
CA SER A 306 15.13 9.65 -9.78
C SER A 306 16.08 10.33 -10.75
N SER A 307 17.37 10.36 -10.41
CA SER A 307 18.45 10.81 -11.30
C SER A 307 18.67 9.87 -12.51
N LYS A 308 18.14 8.65 -12.45
CA LYS A 308 18.09 7.69 -13.55
C LYS A 308 16.64 7.26 -13.77
N PRO A 309 16.03 7.53 -14.94
CA PRO A 309 14.62 7.23 -15.18
C PRO A 309 14.40 5.71 -15.20
N LYS A 310 13.61 5.20 -14.25
CA LYS A 310 12.97 3.87 -14.35
C LYS A 310 11.53 4.08 -14.82
N ASN A 311 11.37 4.52 -16.06
CA ASN A 311 10.04 4.67 -16.66
C ASN A 311 9.48 3.29 -16.96
N ILE A 312 8.33 2.96 -16.40
CA ILE A 312 7.68 1.66 -16.51
C ILE A 312 6.50 1.78 -17.48
N PRO A 313 6.54 1.14 -18.66
CA PRO A 313 5.39 1.06 -19.56
C PRO A 313 4.36 0.07 -19.01
N ILE A 314 3.32 0.55 -18.33
CA ILE A 314 2.30 -0.31 -17.70
C ILE A 314 1.56 -1.15 -18.75
N HIS A 315 1.29 -0.57 -19.92
CA HIS A 315 0.69 -1.26 -21.05
C HIS A 315 1.49 -2.51 -21.47
N ALA A 316 2.83 -2.41 -21.55
CA ALA A 316 3.70 -3.54 -21.87
C ALA A 316 3.79 -4.56 -20.72
N VAL A 317 3.79 -4.09 -19.46
CA VAL A 317 3.70 -4.98 -18.27
C VAL A 317 2.43 -5.81 -18.31
N VAL A 318 1.30 -5.19 -18.64
CA VAL A 318 0.01 -5.84 -18.75
C VAL A 318 0.02 -6.86 -19.88
N GLU A 319 0.44 -6.47 -21.09
CA GLU A 319 0.51 -7.35 -22.25
C GLU A 319 1.38 -8.58 -22.00
N LYS A 320 2.57 -8.39 -21.40
CA LYS A 320 3.57 -9.46 -21.25
C LYS A 320 3.33 -10.34 -20.03
N ASN A 321 3.05 -9.75 -18.87
CA ASN A 321 3.07 -10.47 -17.59
C ASN A 321 1.67 -10.73 -17.01
N PHE A 322 0.65 -10.02 -17.50
CA PHE A 322 -0.73 -10.15 -17.04
C PHE A 322 -1.76 -10.03 -18.19
N PRO A 323 -1.65 -10.83 -19.27
CA PRO A 323 -2.50 -10.65 -20.46
C PRO A 323 -3.99 -10.90 -20.19
N SER A 324 -4.31 -11.85 -19.30
CA SER A 324 -5.67 -12.16 -18.89
C SER A 324 -6.26 -11.08 -17.99
N LEU A 325 -7.38 -10.48 -18.41
CA LEU A 325 -8.19 -9.59 -17.58
C LEU A 325 -8.63 -10.27 -16.28
N ASP A 326 -9.04 -11.53 -16.40
CA ASP A 326 -9.56 -12.32 -15.29
C ASP A 326 -8.49 -12.56 -14.22
N ARG A 327 -7.23 -12.67 -14.62
CA ARG A 327 -6.13 -12.67 -13.66
C ARG A 327 -5.98 -11.28 -13.01
N ARG A 328 -5.92 -10.20 -13.79
CA ARG A 328 -5.63 -8.85 -13.30
C ARG A 328 -6.59 -8.34 -12.23
N LYS A 329 -7.91 -8.57 -12.38
CA LYS A 329 -8.93 -8.09 -11.41
C LYS A 329 -8.67 -8.57 -9.97
N HIS A 330 -8.03 -9.74 -9.81
CA HIS A 330 -7.69 -10.31 -8.51
C HIS A 330 -6.43 -9.74 -7.84
N LEU A 331 -5.68 -8.83 -8.50
CA LEU A 331 -4.45 -8.26 -7.92
C LEU A 331 -4.72 -7.41 -6.68
N VAL A 332 -5.87 -6.73 -6.62
CA VAL A 332 -6.27 -5.92 -5.44
C VAL A 332 -6.51 -6.83 -4.24
N ALA A 333 -7.26 -7.92 -4.44
CA ALA A 333 -7.51 -8.96 -3.45
C ALA A 333 -6.20 -9.57 -2.94
N PHE A 334 -5.33 -9.99 -3.87
CA PHE A 334 -4.00 -10.52 -3.57
C PHE A 334 -3.16 -9.53 -2.74
N ARG A 335 -3.12 -8.25 -3.16
CA ARG A 335 -2.38 -7.20 -2.48
C ARG A 335 -2.83 -7.06 -1.03
N ALA A 336 -4.14 -7.00 -0.80
CA ALA A 336 -4.73 -6.84 0.53
C ALA A 336 -4.52 -8.09 1.40
N LEU A 337 -4.78 -9.29 0.87
CA LEU A 337 -4.71 -10.54 1.64
C LEU A 337 -3.29 -10.90 2.08
N THR A 338 -2.28 -10.64 1.25
CA THR A 338 -0.88 -11.02 1.51
C THR A 338 -0.07 -9.89 2.18
N GLY A 339 -0.73 -8.82 2.61
CA GLY A 339 -0.16 -7.71 3.37
C GLY A 339 0.05 -6.44 2.55
N CYS A 340 -0.55 -5.34 2.98
CA CYS A 340 -0.30 -4.01 2.43
C CYS A 340 0.03 -3.04 3.57
N ASP A 341 -0.36 -1.78 3.44
CA ASP A 341 -0.16 -0.80 4.51
C ASP A 341 -1.22 -0.89 5.63
N THR A 342 -2.36 -1.53 5.38
CA THR A 342 -3.47 -1.68 6.35
C THR A 342 -3.69 -3.13 6.77
N THR A 343 -3.06 -4.08 6.09
CA THR A 343 -3.14 -5.51 6.40
C THR A 343 -1.75 -6.08 6.65
N SER A 344 -1.69 -7.18 7.39
CA SER A 344 -0.41 -7.78 7.76
C SER A 344 0.19 -8.66 6.69
N PHE A 345 1.52 -8.75 6.69
CA PHE A 345 2.24 -9.81 6.00
C PHE A 345 2.17 -11.12 6.79
N PHE A 346 2.07 -12.24 6.10
CA PHE A 346 2.27 -13.55 6.72
C PHE A 346 3.71 -13.72 7.15
N TYR A 347 3.92 -14.31 8.33
CA TYR A 347 5.26 -14.55 8.85
C TYR A 347 6.09 -15.43 7.91
N GLY A 348 7.33 -15.02 7.63
CA GLY A 348 8.26 -15.77 6.79
C GLY A 348 7.92 -15.73 5.29
N ILE A 349 6.73 -15.27 4.90
CA ILE A 349 6.31 -15.21 3.49
C ILE A 349 6.76 -13.89 2.88
N SER A 350 7.52 -14.00 1.78
CA SER A 350 7.76 -12.85 0.91
C SER A 350 6.59 -12.65 -0.04
N LYS A 351 6.33 -11.39 -0.43
CA LYS A 351 5.36 -11.08 -1.50
C LYS A 351 5.70 -11.77 -2.82
N LYS A 352 6.98 -12.03 -3.07
CA LYS A 352 7.45 -12.80 -4.24
C LYS A 352 6.98 -14.25 -4.19
N SER A 353 7.11 -14.91 -3.03
CA SER A 353 6.62 -16.29 -2.84
C SER A 353 5.11 -16.36 -3.01
N ALA A 354 4.38 -15.42 -2.39
CA ALA A 354 2.93 -15.35 -2.53
C ALA A 354 2.49 -15.05 -3.97
N LEU A 355 3.23 -14.22 -4.70
CA LEU A 355 2.95 -13.91 -6.10
C LEU A 355 3.02 -15.16 -6.98
N LYS A 356 3.96 -16.09 -6.71
CA LYS A 356 4.03 -17.36 -7.45
C LYS A 356 2.74 -18.16 -7.32
N VAL A 357 2.26 -18.36 -6.09
CA VAL A 357 0.99 -19.06 -5.83
C VAL A 357 -0.18 -18.36 -6.50
N TYR A 358 -0.21 -17.02 -6.45
CA TYR A 358 -1.21 -16.23 -7.12
C TYR A 358 -1.26 -16.44 -8.64
N ARG A 359 -0.13 -16.64 -9.32
CA ARG A 359 -0.14 -16.84 -10.79
C ARG A 359 -0.95 -18.06 -11.19
N ASP A 360 -0.95 -19.10 -10.35
CA ASP A 360 -1.55 -20.39 -10.65
C ASP A 360 -2.91 -20.58 -9.96
N ASN A 361 -3.30 -19.69 -9.03
CA ASN A 361 -4.48 -19.86 -8.16
C ASN A 361 -5.28 -18.57 -7.94
N TYR A 362 -5.21 -17.60 -8.85
CA TYR A 362 -5.88 -16.31 -8.70
C TYR A 362 -7.42 -16.43 -8.58
N GLU A 363 -8.02 -17.46 -9.19
CA GLU A 363 -9.48 -17.70 -9.17
C GLU A 363 -10.02 -17.97 -7.76
N LEU A 364 -9.15 -18.41 -6.83
CA LEU A 364 -9.53 -18.57 -5.41
C LEU A 364 -9.80 -17.23 -4.70
N LEU A 365 -9.52 -16.12 -5.37
CA LEU A 365 -9.77 -14.77 -4.87
C LEU A 365 -10.99 -14.12 -5.52
N GLU A 366 -11.78 -14.89 -6.30
CA GLU A 366 -12.96 -14.38 -7.00
C GLU A 366 -13.96 -13.74 -6.04
N GLY A 367 -14.45 -12.56 -6.44
CA GLY A 367 -15.36 -11.73 -5.64
C GLY A 367 -14.75 -11.16 -4.35
N LEU A 368 -13.50 -11.47 -3.98
CA LEU A 368 -12.93 -10.95 -2.74
C LEU A 368 -12.76 -9.43 -2.82
N GLY A 369 -13.58 -8.71 -2.07
CA GLY A 369 -13.70 -7.26 -2.17
C GLY A 369 -14.85 -6.78 -3.06
N GLU A 370 -15.75 -7.67 -3.46
CA GLU A 370 -16.95 -7.32 -4.20
C GLU A 370 -18.16 -7.65 -3.33
N GLY A 371 -18.74 -6.63 -2.70
CA GLY A 371 -19.92 -6.80 -1.87
C GLY A 371 -19.67 -7.60 -0.59
N ASP A 372 -20.67 -8.39 -0.20
CA ASP A 372 -20.68 -9.18 1.02
C ASP A 372 -19.95 -10.52 0.84
N LEU A 373 -19.31 -10.98 1.92
CA LEU A 373 -18.59 -12.25 1.91
C LEU A 373 -19.54 -13.44 2.04
N THR A 374 -19.42 -14.39 1.11
CA THR A 374 -20.11 -15.68 1.19
C THR A 374 -19.21 -16.75 1.82
N ASP A 375 -19.82 -17.80 2.37
CA ASP A 375 -19.07 -18.93 2.94
C ASP A 375 -18.15 -19.61 1.91
N GLN A 376 -18.54 -19.62 0.64
CA GLN A 376 -17.73 -20.20 -0.43
C GLN A 376 -16.48 -19.35 -0.68
N MET A 377 -16.63 -18.02 -0.76
CA MET A 377 -15.49 -17.10 -0.89
C MET A 377 -14.51 -17.24 0.27
N ILE A 378 -15.01 -17.44 1.49
CA ILE A 378 -14.16 -17.67 2.67
C ILE A 378 -13.35 -18.96 2.48
N LYS A 379 -13.99 -20.07 2.09
CA LYS A 379 -13.31 -21.36 1.86
C LYS A 379 -12.25 -21.27 0.76
N ASP A 380 -12.54 -20.56 -0.32
CA ASP A 380 -11.60 -20.39 -1.43
C ASP A 380 -10.41 -19.53 -1.01
N CYS A 381 -10.66 -18.46 -0.26
CA CYS A 381 -9.59 -17.65 0.35
C CYS A 381 -8.76 -18.46 1.36
N GLU A 382 -9.38 -19.32 2.18
CA GLU A 382 -8.68 -20.22 3.11
C GLU A 382 -7.74 -21.15 2.34
N LYS A 383 -8.23 -21.74 1.25
CA LYS A 383 -7.43 -22.59 0.36
C LYS A 383 -6.27 -21.83 -0.26
N PHE A 384 -6.50 -20.59 -0.72
CA PHE A 384 -5.43 -19.74 -1.25
C PHE A 384 -4.34 -19.47 -0.20
N VAL A 385 -4.73 -19.06 1.01
CA VAL A 385 -3.78 -18.79 2.08
C VAL A 385 -3.03 -20.06 2.50
N TYR A 386 -3.71 -21.20 2.55
CA TYR A 386 -3.06 -22.49 2.80
C TYR A 386 -1.96 -22.79 1.78
N LEU A 387 -2.22 -22.60 0.48
CA LEU A 387 -1.21 -22.78 -0.57
C LEU A 387 -0.03 -21.80 -0.41
N VAL A 388 -0.31 -20.54 -0.07
CA VAL A 388 0.75 -19.55 0.21
C VAL A 388 1.63 -20.00 1.37
N LEU A 389 1.05 -20.58 2.42
CA LEU A 389 1.77 -21.03 3.61
C LEU A 389 2.58 -22.31 3.38
N ILE A 390 2.12 -23.25 2.55
CA ILE A 390 2.87 -24.48 2.22
C ILE A 390 4.16 -24.19 1.44
N VAL A 391 4.19 -23.15 0.61
CA VAL A 391 5.42 -22.76 -0.12
C VAL A 391 6.60 -22.49 0.83
N LEU A 392 6.36 -22.20 2.12
CA LEU A 392 7.42 -22.17 3.13
C LEU A 392 8.04 -23.55 3.36
N ASP A 393 7.21 -24.59 3.49
CA ASP A 393 7.61 -25.92 3.93
C ASP A 393 8.58 -26.56 2.92
N GLU A 394 8.30 -26.45 1.62
CA GLU A 394 9.19 -26.94 0.55
C GLU A 394 10.52 -26.18 0.48
N SER A 395 10.52 -24.87 0.74
CA SER A 395 11.75 -24.07 0.77
C SER A 395 12.63 -24.35 2.00
N THR A 396 12.04 -24.90 3.08
CA THR A 396 12.73 -25.30 4.31
C THR A 396 13.07 -26.80 4.38
N ALA A 397 12.50 -27.62 3.50
CA ALA A 397 12.77 -29.06 3.44
C ALA A 397 14.24 -29.41 3.13
N PHE A 398 15.04 -28.45 2.63
CA PHE A 398 16.46 -28.64 2.29
C PHE A 398 17.46 -28.49 3.46
N ASN A 399 17.03 -28.59 4.73
CA ASN A 399 17.94 -28.43 5.88
C ASN A 399 17.65 -29.35 7.08
N ILE A 400 17.20 -30.58 6.83
CA ILE A 400 17.01 -31.59 7.89
C ILE A 400 18.27 -32.46 8.11
N GLU A 401 19.21 -32.53 7.16
CA GLU A 401 20.45 -33.33 7.32
C GLU A 401 21.41 -32.82 8.40
N GLY A 402 21.23 -31.59 8.89
CA GLY A 402 22.08 -31.00 9.94
C GLY A 402 21.70 -31.37 11.38
N TYR A 403 20.53 -31.95 11.61
CA TYR A 403 20.04 -32.26 12.96
C TYR A 403 20.34 -33.70 13.40
N GLU A 404 20.38 -34.67 12.48
CA GLU A 404 20.71 -36.07 12.82
C GLU A 404 22.19 -36.29 13.17
N LYS A 405 23.08 -35.37 12.78
CA LYS A 405 24.51 -35.49 13.08
C LYS A 405 24.91 -35.15 14.52
N LYS A 406 24.04 -34.53 15.32
CA LYS A 406 24.35 -34.16 16.72
C LYS A 406 23.86 -35.15 17.77
N GLU A 407 23.11 -36.17 17.38
CA GLU A 407 22.63 -37.20 18.31
C GLU A 407 23.60 -38.39 18.45
N ASN A 408 24.60 -38.49 17.57
CA ASN A 408 25.63 -39.54 17.61
C ASN A 408 26.90 -39.15 18.39
N ASP A 409 27.05 -37.90 18.81
CA ASP A 409 28.17 -37.43 19.66
C ASP A 409 27.79 -37.33 21.15
N LEU A 410 26.59 -37.80 21.52
CA LEU A 410 26.12 -37.92 22.90
C LEU A 410 25.59 -39.34 23.13
N LYS A 411 26.48 -40.33 23.01
CA LYS A 411 26.34 -41.66 23.60
C LYS A 411 27.61 -42.03 24.35
#